data_AF-A0AA91QLG9-F1
#
_entry.id   AF-A0AA91QLG9-F1
#
_cell.length_a   1.000
_cell.length_b   1.000
_cell.length_c   1.000
_cell.angle_alpha   90.00
_cell.angle_beta   90.00
_cell.angle_gamma   90.00
#
_symmetry.space_group_name_H-M   'P 1'
#
loop_
_entity.id
_entity.type
_entity.pdbx_description
1 polymer ?
#
loop_
_entity_poly.entity_id
_entity_poly.type
_entity_poly.pdbx_seq_one_letter_code
_entity_poly.pdbx_strand_id
1 'polypeptide(L)'
;MVWVIKTKHENDQGETVGLELESEDGWLDANVRWDGCMEIHLHLVTEEGRELSDTLHTCDLQGLIERLQSLDSVCRSFFFQISR
;
A
#
# COMPACT_ATOMS: atom_id res chain seq x y z
N MET A 1 -4.57 7.96 -8.29
CA MET A 1 -4.47 6.50 -8.12
C MET A 1 -5.79 6.02 -7.57
N VAL A 2 -6.49 5.16 -8.30
CA VAL A 2 -7.77 4.59 -7.88
C VAL A 2 -7.52 3.11 -7.56
N TRP A 3 -8.12 2.64 -6.47
CA TRP A 3 -8.09 1.23 -6.07
C TRP A 3 -9.38 0.55 -6.53
N VAL A 4 -9.28 -0.67 -7.05
CA VAL A 4 -10.38 -1.48 -7.52
C VAL A 4 -10.57 -2.67 -6.57
N ILE A 5 -11.81 -2.93 -6.15
CA ILE A 5 -12.15 -4.13 -5.38
C ILE A 5 -12.17 -5.32 -6.33
N LYS A 6 -11.29 -6.30 -6.10
CA LYS A 6 -11.21 -7.54 -6.88
C LYS A 6 -12.10 -8.62 -6.30
N THR A 7 -12.05 -8.76 -4.97
CA THR A 7 -12.76 -9.81 -4.23
C THR A 7 -13.31 -9.23 -2.94
N LYS A 8 -14.51 -9.66 -2.54
CA LYS A 8 -15.08 -9.44 -1.21
C LYS A 8 -15.20 -10.78 -0.50
N HIS A 9 -14.73 -10.82 0.74
CA HIS A 9 -14.84 -11.99 1.61
C HIS A 9 -15.94 -11.72 2.63
N GLU A 10 -16.94 -12.59 2.66
CA GLU A 10 -18.10 -12.49 3.56
C GLU A 10 -18.08 -13.61 4.62
N ASN A 11 -18.56 -13.32 5.83
CA ASN A 11 -18.77 -14.33 6.87
C ASN A 11 -20.10 -15.08 6.67
N ASP A 12 -20.41 -16.03 7.55
CA ASP A 12 -21.67 -16.82 7.51
C ASP A 12 -22.94 -15.97 7.67
N GLN A 13 -22.80 -14.70 8.09
CA GLN A 13 -23.90 -13.73 8.25
C GLN A 13 -24.04 -12.80 7.03
N GLY A 14 -23.17 -12.95 6.02
CA GLY A 14 -23.15 -12.10 4.82
C GLY A 14 -22.47 -10.74 5.02
N GLU A 15 -21.74 -10.55 6.11
CA GLU A 15 -21.00 -9.31 6.37
C GLU A 15 -19.61 -9.37 5.73
N THR A 16 -19.20 -8.29 5.07
CA THR A 16 -17.85 -8.20 4.50
C THR A 16 -16.80 -8.16 5.62
N VAL A 17 -15.96 -9.19 5.69
CA VAL A 17 -14.86 -9.34 6.66
C VAL A 17 -13.48 -9.13 6.05
N GLY A 18 -13.39 -9.10 4.71
CA GLY A 18 -12.15 -8.80 4.02
C GLY A 18 -12.36 -8.35 2.58
N LEU A 19 -11.35 -7.66 2.06
CA LEU A 19 -11.29 -7.16 0.69
C LEU A 19 -9.93 -7.49 0.08
N GLU A 20 -9.95 -7.89 -1.18
CA GLU A 20 -8.76 -7.86 -2.05
C GLU A 20 -8.88 -6.65 -2.97
N LEU A 21 -7.85 -5.82 -2.97
CA LEU A 21 -7.80 -4.55 -3.69
C LEU A 21 -6.59 -4.54 -4.63
N GLU A 22 -6.71 -3.86 -5.76
CA GLU A 22 -5.60 -3.66 -6.71
C GLU A 22 -5.62 -2.22 -7.19
N SER A 23 -4.45 -1.59 -7.34
CA SER A 23 -4.34 -0.28 -7.98
C SER A 23 -4.58 -0.43 -9.48
N GLU A 24 -5.21 0.57 -10.10
CA GLU A 24 -5.49 0.52 -11.56
C GLU A 24 -4.24 0.35 -12.44
N ASP A 25 -3.07 0.77 -11.95
CA ASP A 25 -1.79 0.62 -12.65
C ASP A 25 -1.12 -0.75 -12.42
N GLY A 26 -1.66 -1.58 -11.52
CA GLY A 26 -1.15 -2.93 -11.20
C GLY A 26 0.13 -2.93 -10.36
N TRP A 27 0.58 -1.78 -9.87
CA TRP A 27 1.81 -1.68 -9.06
C TRP A 27 1.60 -2.09 -7.60
N LEU A 28 0.35 -2.06 -7.15
CA LEU A 28 0.00 -2.33 -5.77
C LEU A 28 -1.23 -3.22 -5.72
N ASP A 29 -1.22 -4.17 -4.79
CA ASP A 29 -2.41 -4.89 -4.37
C ASP A 29 -2.43 -4.99 -2.84
N ALA A 30 -3.60 -5.22 -2.26
CA ALA A 30 -3.73 -5.30 -0.82
C ALA A 30 -4.82 -6.27 -0.39
N ASN A 31 -4.51 -7.05 0.65
CA ASN A 31 -5.48 -7.79 1.43
C ASN A 31 -5.83 -6.95 2.66
N VAL A 32 -7.11 -6.57 2.81
CA VAL A 32 -7.59 -5.76 3.94
C VAL A 32 -8.62 -6.54 4.71
N ARG A 33 -8.51 -6.52 6.03
CA ARG A 33 -9.49 -7.13 6.95
C ARG A 33 -10.31 -6.07 7.68
N TRP A 34 -11.50 -6.47 8.12
CA TRP A 34 -12.43 -5.59 8.84
C TRP A 34 -11.86 -5.00 10.14
N ASP A 35 -10.87 -5.65 10.76
CA ASP A 35 -10.23 -5.20 11.98
C ASP A 35 -9.12 -4.16 11.75
N GLY A 36 -8.97 -3.68 10.52
CA GLY A 36 -7.98 -2.66 10.13
C GLY A 36 -6.61 -3.22 9.78
N CYS A 37 -6.39 -4.53 9.96
CA CYS A 37 -5.17 -5.19 9.51
C CYS A 37 -5.13 -5.35 7.99
N MET A 38 -3.95 -5.14 7.42
CA MET A 38 -3.71 -5.24 5.99
C MET A 38 -2.31 -5.71 5.66
N GLU A 39 -2.23 -6.38 4.51
CA GLU A 39 -1.01 -6.71 3.79
C GLU A 39 -1.06 -5.91 2.48
N ILE A 40 -0.09 -5.01 2.28
CA ILE A 40 0.04 -4.20 1.07
C ILE A 40 1.25 -4.71 0.30
N HIS A 41 1.04 -5.19 -0.91
CA HIS A 41 2.07 -5.69 -1.80
C HIS A 41 2.52 -4.58 -2.76
N LEU A 42 3.82 -4.42 -2.92
CA LEU A 42 4.44 -3.48 -3.84
C LEU A 42 5.17 -4.26 -4.93
N HIS A 43 4.80 -4.04 -6.18
CA HIS A 43 5.43 -4.66 -7.34
C HIS A 43 6.18 -3.61 -8.14
N LEU A 44 7.46 -3.83 -8.36
CA LEU A 44 8.32 -2.93 -9.14
C LEU A 44 9.09 -3.75 -10.17
N VAL A 45 9.00 -3.34 -11.43
CA VAL A 45 9.89 -3.84 -12.48
C VAL A 45 11.01 -2.82 -12.69
N THR A 46 12.25 -3.22 -12.46
CA THR A 46 13.41 -2.34 -12.66
C THR A 46 13.71 -2.11 -14.15
N GLU A 47 14.55 -1.12 -14.46
CA GLU A 47 15.02 -0.88 -15.84
C GLU A 47 15.74 -2.09 -16.46
N GLU A 48 16.34 -2.95 -15.62
CA GLU A 48 16.97 -4.21 -16.02
C GLU A 48 15.96 -5.36 -16.23
N GLY A 49 14.65 -5.09 -16.07
CA GLY A 49 13.59 -6.09 -16.19
C GLY A 49 13.49 -7.04 -15.00
N ARG A 50 14.04 -6.68 -13.82
CA ARG A 50 13.90 -7.49 -12.61
C ARG A 50 12.60 -7.15 -11.90
N GLU A 51 11.85 -8.17 -11.55
CA GLU A 51 10.66 -8.05 -10.71
C GLU A 51 11.09 -8.04 -9.22
N LEU A 52 10.71 -6.97 -8.53
CA LEU A 52 10.86 -6.81 -7.09
C LEU A 52 9.47 -6.81 -6.47
N SER A 53 9.31 -7.53 -5.36
CA SER A 53 8.08 -7.58 -4.61
C SER A 53 8.38 -7.43 -3.12
N ASP A 54 7.67 -6.51 -2.48
CA ASP A 54 7.75 -6.25 -1.04
C ASP A 54 6.36 -6.27 -0.42
N THR A 55 6.29 -6.55 0.88
CA THR A 55 5.03 -6.58 1.63
C THR A 55 5.10 -5.72 2.87
N LEU A 56 4.17 -4.78 3.00
CA LEU A 56 3.96 -4.00 4.20
C LEU A 56 2.79 -4.59 4.99
N HIS A 57 3.05 -4.98 6.23
CA HIS A 57 2.03 -5.42 7.17
C HIS A 57 1.74 -4.29 8.15
N THR A 58 0.47 -3.89 8.28
CA THR A 58 0.05 -2.91 9.29
C THR A 58 -1.38 -3.17 9.74
N CYS A 59 -1.70 -2.80 10.97
CA CYS A 59 -3.07 -2.66 11.44
C CYS A 59 -3.42 -1.21 11.80
N ASP A 60 -2.49 -0.29 11.53
CA ASP A 60 -2.61 1.15 11.75
C ASP A 60 -2.17 1.87 10.47
N LEU A 61 -3.06 1.89 9.47
CA LEU A 61 -2.77 2.52 8.18
C LEU A 61 -2.52 4.02 8.34
N GLN A 62 -3.31 4.69 9.18
CA GLN A 62 -3.19 6.13 9.40
C GLN A 62 -1.84 6.48 10.03
N GLY A 63 -1.43 5.77 11.08
CA GLY A 63 -0.13 5.98 11.70
C GLY A 63 1.04 5.57 10.81
N LEU A 64 0.87 4.62 9.88
CA LEU A 64 1.88 4.33 8.85
C LEU A 64 1.99 5.49 7.86
N ILE A 65 0.87 6.03 7.37
CA ILE A 65 0.83 7.18 6.46
C ILE A 65 1.55 8.38 7.08
N GLU A 66 1.26 8.72 8.33
CA GLU A 66 1.89 9.84 9.03
C GLU A 66 3.42 9.68 9.14
N ARG A 67 3.90 8.48 9.45
CA ARG A 67 5.33 8.17 9.52
C ARG A 67 6.00 8.28 8.15
N LEU A 68 5.35 7.79 7.08
CA LEU A 68 5.86 7.88 5.71
C LEU A 68 5.90 9.33 5.21
N GLN A 69 4.87 10.14 5.52
CA GLN A 69 4.87 11.57 5.20
C GLN A 69 5.97 12.32 5.97
N SER A 70 6.20 11.98 7.25
CA SER A 70 7.31 12.53 8.01
C SER A 70 8.66 12.14 7.42
N LEU A 71 8.83 10.90 6.97
CA LEU A 71 10.04 10.43 6.29
C LEU A 71 10.29 11.22 4.99
N ASP A 72 9.26 11.38 4.14
CA ASP A 72 9.34 12.19 2.92
C ASP A 72 9.76 13.63 3.24
N SER A 73 9.18 14.25 4.27
CA SER A 73 9.54 15.60 4.71
C SER A 73 11.03 15.72 5.08
N VAL A 74 11.56 14.77 5.84
CA VAL A 74 12.99 14.72 6.20
C VAL A 74 13.84 14.59 4.94
N CYS A 75 13.55 13.60 4.07
CA CYS A 75 14.29 13.39 2.82
C CYS A 75 14.30 14.66 1.96
N ARG A 76 13.17 15.36 1.85
CA ARG A 76 13.08 16.59 1.07
C ARG A 76 13.93 17.71 1.63
N SER A 77 14.01 17.82 2.95
CA SER A 77 14.81 18.86 3.61
C SER A 77 16.31 18.75 3.32
N PHE A 78 16.82 17.53 3.07
CA PHE A 78 18.23 17.30 2.77
C PHE A 78 18.54 17.28 1.27
N PHE A 79 17.71 16.61 0.47
CA PHE A 79 18.05 16.34 -0.93
C PHE A 79 17.53 17.41 -1.91
N PHE A 80 16.42 18.10 -1.61
CA PHE A 80 15.89 19.14 -2.50
C PHE A 80 16.36 20.57 -2.17
N GLN A 81 17.31 20.72 -1.24
CA GLN A 81 18.03 22.00 -1.06
C GLN A 81 19.23 22.14 -2.01
N ILE A 82 19.62 21.08 -2.74
CA ILE A 82 20.77 21.07 -3.68
C ILE A 82 20.31 21.34 -5.13
N SER A 83 19.35 22.25 -5.30
CA SER A 83 18.99 22.76 -6.63
C SER A 83 18.81 24.28 -6.58
N ARG A 84 19.95 24.99 -6.62
CA ARG A 84 20.08 26.34 -7.15
C ARG A 84 21.34 26.42 -7.98
#